data_AF-A0A1Y6C9Z7-F1
#
_entry.id   AF-A0A1Y6C9Z7-F1
#
_cell.length_a   1.000
_cell.length_b   1.000
_cell.length_c   1.000
_cell.angle_alpha   90.00
_cell.angle_beta   90.00
_cell.angle_gamma   90.00
#
_symmetry.space_group_name_H-M   'P 1'
#
loop_
_entity.id
_entity.type
_entity.pdbx_description
1 polymer ?
#
loop_
_entity_poly.entity_id
_entity_poly.type
_entity_poly.pdbx_seq_one_letter_code
_entity_poly.pdbx_strand_id
1 'polypeptide(L)' 'MIDYHIVTPSMMACARAASVYKDVKFSDHAPLIVDYNRTL' A
#
# COMPACT_ATOMS: atom_id res chain seq x y z
N MET A 1 -12.67 -5.18 -1.81
CA MET A 1 -11.46 -4.65 -1.19
C MET A 1 -11.91 -3.65 -0.13
N ILE A 2 -11.69 -3.98 1.14
CA ILE A 2 -12.06 -3.14 2.30
C ILE A 2 -10.82 -2.74 3.11
N ASP A 3 -9.64 -2.97 2.54
CA ASP A 3 -8.33 -2.80 3.16
C ASP A 3 -7.79 -1.40 2.83
N TYR A 4 -7.31 -0.69 3.86
CA TYR A 4 -6.81 0.69 3.72
C TYR A 4 -5.45 0.86 4.40
N HIS A 5 -4.62 1.72 3.81
CA HIS A 5 -3.43 2.25 4.45
C HIS A 5 -3.67 3.75 4.75
N ILE A 6 -4.14 4.06 5.96
CA ILE A 6 -4.41 5.44 6.39
C ILE A 6 -3.12 6.01 6.97
N VAL A 7 -2.70 7.17 6.47
CA VAL A 7 -1.43 7.82 6.84
C VAL A 7 -1.61 9.30 7.16
N THR A 8 -0.66 9.88 7.88
CA THR A 8 -0.60 11.33 8.13
C THR A 8 -0.31 12.11 6.83
N PRO A 9 -0.63 13.42 6.76
CA PRO A 9 -0.35 14.22 5.57
C PRO A 9 1.14 14.24 5.17
N SER A 10 2.06 14.26 6.14
CA SER A 10 3.50 14.25 5.86
C SER A 10 3.97 12.93 5.22
N MET A 11 3.34 11.81 5.56
CA MET A 11 3.64 10.52 4.97
C MET A 11 2.95 10.33 3.62
N MET A 12 1.75 10.88 3.44
CA MET A 12 1.07 10.94 2.14
C MET A 12 1.93 11.66 1.09
N ALA A 13 2.60 12.77 1.47
CA ALA A 13 3.49 13.51 0.57
C ALA A 13 4.66 12.68 0.04
N CYS A 14 5.03 11.58 0.73
CA CYS A 14 6.07 10.66 0.29
C CYS A 14 5.52 9.48 -0.55
N ALA A 15 4.20 9.29 -0.64
CA ALA A 15 3.62 8.15 -1.35
C ALA A 15 3.88 8.27 -2.86
N ARG A 16 4.42 7.20 -3.45
CA ARG A 16 4.81 7.14 -4.86
C ARG A 16 3.85 6.29 -5.69
N ALA A 17 3.46 5.12 -5.18
CA ALA A 17 2.59 4.20 -5.89
C ALA A 17 1.82 3.32 -4.89
N ALA A 18 0.68 2.79 -5.33
CA ALA A 18 -0.07 1.77 -4.61
C ALA A 18 -0.55 0.70 -5.59
N SER A 19 -0.54 -0.56 -5.17
CA SER A 19 -0.99 -1.68 -5.99
C SER A 19 -1.61 -2.78 -5.14
N VAL A 20 -2.43 -3.61 -5.79
CA VAL A 20 -3.09 -4.76 -5.17
C VAL A 20 -2.54 -6.01 -5.84
N TYR A 21 -1.77 -6.81 -5.10
CA TYR A 21 -1.16 -8.02 -5.65
C TYR A 21 -2.18 -9.15 -5.72
N LYS A 22 -2.42 -9.68 -6.93
CA LYS A 22 -3.45 -10.70 -7.17
C LYS A 22 -2.95 -11.96 -7.88
N ASP A 23 -1.66 -12.03 -8.22
CA ASP A 23 -1.12 -13.17 -9.00
C ASP A 23 -1.14 -14.47 -8.19
N VAL A 24 -0.96 -14.38 -6.87
CA VAL A 24 -1.05 -15.52 -5.95
C VAL A 24 -2.02 -15.20 -4.81
N LYS A 25 -2.89 -16.16 -4.51
CA LYS A 25 -3.84 -16.08 -3.40
C LYS A 25 -3.25 -16.68 -2.14
N PHE A 26 -2.87 -15.82 -1.19
CA PHE A 26 -2.33 -16.22 0.11
C PHE A 26 -3.40 -16.32 1.21
N SER A 27 -4.44 -15.49 1.13
CA SER A 27 -5.59 -15.51 2.03
C SER A 27 -6.88 -15.16 1.27
N ASP A 28 -7.97 -14.96 1.99
CA ASP A 28 -9.21 -14.38 1.48
C ASP A 28 -9.06 -12.90 1.04
N HIS A 29 -8.00 -12.22 1.48
CA HIS A 29 -7.62 -10.88 1.05
C HIS A 29 -6.41 -10.86 0.12
N ALA A 30 -6.32 -9.81 -0.71
CA ALA A 30 -5.17 -9.54 -1.57
C ALA A 30 -4.24 -8.52 -0.89
N PRO A 31 -2.91 -8.70 -0.89
CA PRO A 31 -1.99 -7.72 -0.31
C PRO A 31 -2.11 -6.34 -0.96
N LEU A 32 -2.23 -5.30 -0.13
CA LEU A 32 -2.09 -3.90 -0.53
C LEU A 32 -0.61 -3.50 -0.35
N ILE A 33 0.04 -3.11 -1.45
CA ILE A 33 1.43 -2.68 -1.47
C ILE A 33 1.45 -1.16 -1.73
N VAL A 34 2.20 -0.42 -0.91
CA VAL A 34 2.36 1.03 -1.06
C VAL A 34 3.85 1.37 -1.06
N ASP A 35 4.29 2.03 -2.11
CA ASP A 35 5.66 2.52 -2.25
C ASP A 35 5.78 3.96 -1.76
N TYR A 36 6.84 4.26 -1.01
CA TYR A 36 7.18 5.62 -0.58
C TYR A 36 8.55 6.02 -1.10
N ASN A 37 8.67 7.26 -1.59
CA ASN A 37 9.95 7.87 -1.92
C ASN A 37 10.52 8.57 -0.67
N ARG A 38 11.14 7.79 0.22
CA ARG A 38 11.71 8.27 1.47
C ARG A 38 12.95 7.46 1.85
N THR A 39 13.96 8.13 2.41
CA THR A 39 15.15 7.50 3.00
C THR A 39 14.90 7.17 4.49
N LEU A 40 15.48 6.08 4.97
CA LEU A 40 15.43 5.65 6.37
C LEU A 40 16.43 6.41 7.25
#